data_AF-A0A415VIE0-F1
#
_entry.id   AF-A0A415VIE0-F1
#
_cell.length_a   1.000
_cell.length_b   1.000
_cell.length_c   1.000
_cell.angle_alpha   90.00
_cell.angle_beta   90.00
_cell.angle_gamma   90.00
#
_symmetry.space_group_name_H-M   'P 1'
#
loop_
_entity.id
_entity.type
_entity.pdbx_description
1 polymer ?
#
loop_
_entity_poly.entity_id
_entity_poly.type
_entity_poly.pdbx_seq_one_letter_code
_entity_poly.pdbx_strand_id
1 'polypeptide(L)'
;MGSCENSEGLIVEDSKLDMSLFSQTYTIDDEGCCVLKGAKPITRGEVQSKVLNYGWKSIATYEVLANGKLSKEEFWKDMVGGSPTHYWFESSQQLVQYFYMDAKPAFCFRNVSWSYDATKGFILCGNDKSATVDQYKQILKLVESDGRTLMYTIQKIATISDGDNDYKPVYAMIVYKRLTDDELKKMQESYNYDLNADNSVPDNSKF
;
A
#
# COMPACT_ATOMS: atom_id res chain seq x y z
N MET A 1 -7.68 -44.57 -16.60
CA MET A 1 -7.30 -43.20 -16.96
C MET A 1 -7.46 -42.37 -15.70
N GLY A 2 -6.34 -42.04 -15.06
CA GLY A 2 -6.30 -41.34 -13.78
C GLY A 2 -6.69 -39.88 -13.95
N SER A 3 -7.57 -39.43 -13.07
CA SER A 3 -7.91 -38.02 -12.87
C SER A 3 -7.46 -37.65 -11.46
N CYS A 4 -7.19 -36.36 -11.27
CA CYS A 4 -6.73 -35.68 -10.07
C CYS A 4 -5.20 -35.59 -9.92
N GLU A 5 -4.62 -34.63 -10.63
CA GLU A 5 -3.59 -33.76 -10.08
C GLU A 5 -3.55 -32.52 -10.98
N ASN A 6 -4.04 -31.38 -10.47
CA ASN A 6 -3.65 -30.06 -10.93
C ASN A 6 -3.99 -29.07 -9.80
N SER A 7 -3.20 -29.15 -8.73
CA SER A 7 -2.99 -28.03 -7.84
C SER A 7 -2.06 -27.02 -8.53
N GLU A 8 -2.59 -26.31 -9.53
CA GLU A 8 -1.95 -25.13 -10.10
C GLU A 8 -2.34 -23.96 -9.18
N GLY A 9 -1.49 -23.40 -8.33
CA GLY A 9 -0.10 -23.03 -8.57
C GLY A 9 -0.06 -21.52 -8.43
N LEU A 10 0.11 -21.04 -7.19
CA LEU A 10 0.40 -19.64 -6.87
C LEU A 10 1.73 -19.26 -7.55
N ILE A 11 1.70 -18.72 -8.76
CA ILE A 11 2.89 -18.17 -9.39
C ILE A 11 2.94 -16.67 -9.06
N VAL A 12 3.35 -16.38 -7.82
CA VAL A 12 4.04 -15.12 -7.50
C VAL A 12 5.52 -15.48 -7.57
N GLU A 13 6.25 -14.95 -8.55
CA GLU A 13 7.67 -15.23 -8.78
C GLU A 13 8.47 -15.27 -7.46
N ASP A 14 9.19 -16.39 -7.27
CA ASP A 14 10.02 -16.81 -6.14
C ASP A 14 10.45 -15.75 -5.12
N SER A 15 9.51 -15.32 -4.29
CA SER A 15 9.74 -14.92 -2.91
C SER A 15 8.52 -15.35 -2.11
N LYS A 16 8.71 -16.32 -1.21
CA LYS A 16 7.66 -16.69 -0.26
C LYS A 16 7.37 -15.45 0.57
N LEU A 17 6.21 -14.84 0.34
CA LEU A 17 5.70 -13.79 1.22
C LEU A 17 5.71 -14.33 2.66
N ASP A 18 5.88 -13.43 3.63
CA ASP A 18 5.82 -13.82 5.03
C ASP A 18 4.40 -14.26 5.41
N MET A 19 4.17 -15.57 5.34
CA MET A 19 2.88 -16.17 5.64
C MET A 19 2.50 -16.06 7.12
N SER A 20 3.44 -15.71 8.01
CA SER A 20 3.11 -15.53 9.44
C SER A 20 2.14 -14.37 9.67
N LEU A 21 2.13 -13.35 8.80
CA LEU A 21 1.20 -12.21 8.88
C LEU A 21 -0.26 -12.64 8.63
N PHE A 22 -0.51 -13.68 7.82
CA PHE A 22 -1.86 -14.19 7.55
C PHE A 22 -2.49 -14.89 8.77
N SER A 23 -1.67 -15.34 9.72
CA SER A 23 -2.15 -15.92 10.97
C SER A 23 -2.52 -14.88 12.03
N GLN A 24 -2.08 -13.63 11.84
CA GLN A 24 -2.32 -12.54 12.80
C GLN A 24 -3.77 -12.05 12.78
N THR A 25 -4.12 -11.22 13.76
CA THR A 25 -5.43 -10.57 13.84
C THR A 25 -5.26 -9.06 13.78
N TYR A 26 -5.99 -8.45 12.85
CA TYR A 26 -6.04 -7.01 12.63
C TYR A 26 -7.32 -6.45 13.25
N THR A 27 -7.23 -5.27 13.85
CA THR A 27 -8.33 -4.64 14.58
C THR A 27 -8.38 -3.15 14.29
N ILE A 28 -9.57 -2.56 14.37
CA ILE A 28 -9.74 -1.11 14.28
C ILE A 28 -9.38 -0.48 15.63
N ASP A 29 -8.52 0.53 15.61
CA ASP A 29 -8.17 1.34 16.79
C ASP A 29 -9.17 2.48 17.03
N ASP A 30 -8.90 3.31 18.03
CA ASP A 30 -9.74 4.45 18.43
C ASP A 30 -9.78 5.59 17.39
N GLU A 31 -8.82 5.62 16.46
CA GLU A 31 -8.78 6.57 15.34
C GLU A 31 -9.41 6.02 14.06
N GLY A 32 -10.01 4.82 14.13
CA GLY A 32 -10.60 4.15 12.97
C GLY A 32 -9.55 3.52 12.05
N CYS A 33 -8.29 3.41 12.46
CA CYS A 33 -7.24 2.78 11.69
C CYS A 33 -7.25 1.26 11.93
N CYS A 34 -7.26 0.46 10.87
CA CYS A 34 -6.99 -0.97 10.95
C CYS A 34 -5.49 -1.20 11.20
N VAL A 35 -5.16 -1.84 12.31
CA VAL A 35 -3.79 -2.05 12.78
C VAL A 35 -3.57 -3.51 13.18
N LEU A 36 -2.30 -3.95 13.14
CA LEU A 36 -1.88 -5.18 13.77
C LEU A 36 -1.75 -4.98 15.29
N LYS A 37 -2.61 -5.62 16.07
CA LYS A 37 -2.65 -5.48 17.52
C LYS A 37 -1.32 -5.91 18.16
N GLY A 38 -0.74 -5.03 18.97
CA GLY A 38 0.52 -5.29 19.69
C GLY A 38 1.77 -5.32 18.82
N ALA A 39 1.68 -4.86 17.56
CA ALA A 39 2.86 -4.67 16.72
C ALA A 39 3.85 -3.70 17.38
N LYS A 40 5.13 -4.09 17.39
CA LYS A 40 6.20 -3.17 17.79
C LYS A 40 6.50 -2.25 16.61
N PRO A 41 6.44 -0.92 16.78
CA PRO A 41 6.80 0.02 15.72
C PRO A 41 8.22 -0.21 15.23
N ILE A 42 8.42 -0.08 13.92
CA ILE A 42 9.75 0.01 13.32
C ILE A 42 10.43 1.30 13.81
N THR A 43 11.74 1.28 14.00
CA THR A 43 12.43 2.47 14.50
C THR A 43 12.55 3.54 13.42
N ARG A 44 12.62 4.83 13.82
CA ARG A 44 12.87 5.93 12.88
C ARG A 44 14.18 5.74 12.09
N GLY A 45 15.22 5.23 12.75
CA GLY A 45 16.50 4.96 12.09
C GLY A 45 16.40 3.87 11.01
N GLU A 46 15.61 2.82 11.24
CA GLU A 46 15.35 1.80 10.23
C GLU A 46 14.55 2.36 9.05
N VAL A 47 13.52 3.18 9.30
CA VAL A 47 12.79 3.86 8.22
C VAL A 47 13.69 4.79 7.41
N GLN A 48 14.54 5.57 8.08
CA GLN A 48 15.49 6.48 7.40
C GLN A 48 16.54 5.74 6.56
N SER A 49 17.03 4.60 7.03
CA SER A 49 18.05 3.83 6.31
C SER A 49 17.47 2.94 5.21
N LYS A 50 16.23 2.49 5.34
CA LYS A 50 15.64 1.48 4.46
C LYS A 50 14.53 1.98 3.55
N VAL A 51 13.83 3.06 3.91
CA VAL A 51 12.64 3.52 3.17
C VAL A 51 12.93 4.81 2.41
N LEU A 52 13.55 5.77 3.08
CA LEU A 52 13.92 7.07 2.52
C LEU A 52 14.85 6.92 1.30
N ASN A 53 14.66 7.78 0.30
CA ASN A 53 15.36 7.84 -0.98
C ASN A 53 15.11 6.65 -1.92
N TYR A 54 14.21 5.73 -1.59
CA TYR A 54 13.93 4.56 -2.43
C TYR A 54 12.54 4.59 -3.07
N GLY A 55 12.46 3.99 -4.26
CA GLY A 55 11.20 3.64 -4.93
C GLY A 55 10.62 2.34 -4.38
N TRP A 56 9.30 2.24 -4.34
CA TRP A 56 8.54 1.12 -3.77
C TRP A 56 7.34 0.80 -4.65
N LYS A 57 7.37 -0.38 -5.27
CA LYS A 57 6.29 -0.89 -6.11
C LYS A 57 5.44 -1.87 -5.31
N SER A 58 4.13 -1.69 -5.32
CA SER A 58 3.20 -2.68 -4.78
C SER A 58 3.23 -3.94 -5.65
N ILE A 59 3.37 -5.10 -5.01
CA ILE A 59 3.43 -6.41 -5.68
C ILE A 59 2.33 -7.37 -5.24
N ALA A 60 1.64 -7.10 -4.13
CA ALA A 60 0.51 -7.88 -3.66
C ALA A 60 -0.34 -7.10 -2.66
N THR A 61 -1.66 -7.29 -2.69
CA THR A 61 -2.63 -6.68 -1.77
C THR A 61 -3.60 -7.75 -1.26
N TYR A 62 -3.80 -7.81 0.06
CA TYR A 62 -4.69 -8.77 0.72
C TYR A 62 -5.64 -8.06 1.67
N GLU A 63 -6.94 -8.12 1.40
CA GLU A 63 -7.98 -7.49 2.23
C GLU A 63 -8.01 -8.04 3.66
N VAL A 64 -8.29 -7.18 4.64
CA VAL A 64 -8.67 -7.58 5.99
C VAL A 64 -10.18 -7.86 6.01
N LEU A 65 -10.53 -9.12 6.20
CA LEU A 65 -11.90 -9.59 6.29
C LEU A 65 -12.56 -9.17 7.61
N ALA A 66 -13.89 -9.26 7.68
CA ALA A 66 -14.68 -8.89 8.86
C ALA A 66 -14.26 -9.64 10.17
N ASN A 67 -13.64 -10.81 10.04
CA ASN A 67 -13.11 -11.57 11.18
C ASN A 67 -11.70 -11.12 11.64
N GLY A 68 -11.17 -10.04 11.05
CA GLY A 68 -9.84 -9.50 11.32
C GLY A 68 -8.69 -10.30 10.73
N LYS A 69 -8.95 -11.24 9.80
CA LYS A 69 -7.93 -12.02 9.10
C LYS A 69 -7.73 -11.53 7.67
N LEU A 70 -6.54 -11.79 7.11
CA LEU A 70 -6.27 -11.49 5.71
C LEU A 70 -6.97 -12.49 4.79
N SER A 71 -7.52 -11.98 3.69
CA SER A 71 -7.91 -12.79 2.54
C SER A 71 -6.71 -13.55 1.98
N LYS A 72 -6.96 -14.72 1.40
CA LYS A 72 -5.92 -15.49 0.69
C LYS A 72 -5.84 -15.16 -0.80
N GLU A 73 -6.75 -14.31 -1.28
CA GLU A 73 -6.84 -13.89 -2.66
C GLU A 73 -6.24 -12.49 -2.82
N GLU A 74 -5.56 -12.28 -3.96
CA GLU A 74 -5.00 -10.98 -4.30
C GLU A 74 -6.14 -10.04 -4.72
N PHE A 75 -6.25 -8.90 -4.04
CA PHE A 75 -7.41 -8.02 -4.10
C PHE A 75 -7.67 -7.43 -5.50
N TRP A 76 -6.63 -7.15 -6.27
CA TRP A 76 -6.72 -6.51 -7.58
C TRP A 76 -6.86 -7.49 -8.73
N LYS A 77 -6.65 -8.81 -8.50
CA LYS A 77 -6.60 -9.84 -9.55
C LYS A 77 -7.75 -9.77 -10.56
N ASP A 78 -8.97 -9.57 -10.08
CA ASP A 78 -10.19 -9.55 -10.91
C ASP A 78 -10.83 -8.15 -10.96
N MET A 79 -10.13 -7.12 -10.45
CA MET A 79 -10.64 -5.75 -10.41
C MET A 79 -10.27 -4.99 -11.69
N VAL A 80 -11.27 -4.35 -12.30
CA VAL A 80 -11.07 -3.47 -13.45
C VAL A 80 -10.99 -2.02 -12.97
N GLY A 81 -9.97 -1.29 -13.41
CA GLY A 81 -9.82 0.15 -13.19
C GLY A 81 -9.17 0.55 -11.86
N GLY A 82 -9.21 -0.32 -10.84
CA GLY A 82 -8.43 -0.14 -9.61
C GLY A 82 -6.96 -0.53 -9.80
N SER A 83 -6.04 0.28 -9.26
CA SER A 83 -4.63 -0.12 -9.12
C SER A 83 -4.10 0.22 -7.74
N PRO A 84 -3.13 -0.57 -7.22
CA PRO A 84 -2.41 -0.16 -6.03
C PRO A 84 -1.59 1.09 -6.33
N THR A 85 -1.38 1.92 -5.30
CA THR A 85 -0.43 3.03 -5.36
C THR A 85 1.01 2.52 -5.19
N HIS A 86 1.95 3.12 -5.91
CA HIS A 86 3.39 2.95 -5.72
C HIS A 86 3.99 4.26 -5.20
N TYR A 87 5.19 4.19 -4.62
CA TYR A 87 5.78 5.34 -3.94
C TYR A 87 7.24 5.55 -4.33
N TRP A 88 7.69 6.79 -4.26
CA TRP A 88 9.11 7.13 -4.18
C TRP A 88 9.30 8.12 -3.04
N PHE A 89 10.03 7.72 -2.00
CA PHE A 89 10.33 8.58 -0.85
C PHE A 89 11.49 9.51 -1.19
N GLU A 90 11.23 10.48 -2.05
CA GLU A 90 12.21 11.42 -2.62
C GLU A 90 13.07 12.12 -1.56
N SER A 91 12.46 12.54 -0.44
CA SER A 91 13.17 13.21 0.64
C SER A 91 12.53 12.96 2.00
N SER A 92 13.12 13.51 3.07
CA SER A 92 12.62 13.34 4.44
C SER A 92 11.24 13.93 4.72
N GLN A 93 10.70 14.74 3.80
CA GLN A 93 9.42 15.42 3.94
C GLN A 93 8.50 15.24 2.73
N GLN A 94 9.02 14.76 1.61
CA GLN A 94 8.29 14.63 0.35
C GLN A 94 8.42 13.23 -0.23
N LEU A 95 7.32 12.73 -0.77
CA LEU A 95 7.26 11.54 -1.58
C LEU A 95 6.44 11.80 -2.86
N VAL A 96 6.64 10.93 -3.84
CA VAL A 96 5.82 10.87 -5.05
C VAL A 96 4.93 9.64 -4.98
N GLN A 97 3.64 9.81 -5.25
CA GLN A 97 2.68 8.71 -5.41
C GLN A 97 2.46 8.46 -6.89
N TYR A 98 2.44 7.19 -7.29
CA TYR A 98 2.17 6.74 -8.66
C TYR A 98 0.98 5.78 -8.65
N PHE A 99 -0.04 6.04 -9.46
CA PHE A 99 -1.24 5.21 -9.52
C PHE A 99 -1.99 5.43 -10.83
N TYR A 100 -2.85 4.48 -11.20
CA TYR A 100 -3.78 4.66 -12.30
C TYR A 100 -5.08 5.30 -11.80
N MET A 101 -5.64 6.24 -12.56
CA MET A 101 -6.88 6.93 -12.19
C MET A 101 -7.98 6.68 -13.22
N ASP A 102 -9.08 6.03 -12.84
CA ASP A 102 -10.19 5.76 -13.77
C ASP A 102 -10.90 7.02 -14.25
N ALA A 103 -11.13 7.99 -13.35
CA ALA A 103 -11.77 9.26 -13.67
C ALA A 103 -11.03 10.06 -14.76
N LYS A 104 -9.73 9.78 -14.92
CA LYS A 104 -8.91 10.28 -16.01
C LYS A 104 -7.94 9.17 -16.43
N PRO A 105 -8.32 8.31 -17.40
CA PRO A 105 -7.71 7.01 -17.65
C PRO A 105 -6.24 7.16 -18.06
N ALA A 106 -5.38 7.30 -17.07
CA ALA A 106 -3.99 7.68 -17.21
C ALA A 106 -3.18 7.21 -16.00
N PHE A 107 -1.92 6.90 -16.25
CA PHE A 107 -0.92 6.63 -15.23
C PHE A 107 -0.43 7.96 -14.67
N CYS A 108 -0.88 8.26 -13.46
CA CYS A 108 -0.72 9.55 -12.82
C CYS A 108 0.39 9.53 -11.77
N PHE A 109 0.97 10.70 -11.52
CA PHE A 109 1.80 10.95 -10.36
C PHE A 109 1.40 12.23 -9.64
N ARG A 110 1.66 12.28 -8.33
CA ARG A 110 1.52 13.50 -7.51
C ARG A 110 2.53 13.56 -6.39
N ASN A 111 2.88 14.78 -5.98
CA ASN A 111 3.79 15.03 -4.86
C ASN A 111 2.97 15.17 -3.59
N VAL A 112 3.41 14.51 -2.51
CA VAL A 112 2.71 14.55 -1.23
C VAL A 112 3.72 14.67 -0.11
N SER A 113 3.39 15.47 0.90
CA SER A 113 4.13 15.50 2.16
C SER A 113 3.99 14.17 2.90
N TRP A 114 5.03 13.80 3.63
CA TRP A 114 4.94 12.66 4.52
C TRP A 114 5.71 12.85 5.82
N SER A 115 5.30 12.11 6.83
CA SER A 115 6.00 12.00 8.10
C SER A 115 5.95 10.57 8.63
N TYR A 116 6.75 10.31 9.67
CA TYR A 116 6.76 9.02 10.36
C TYR A 116 6.46 9.18 11.85
N ASP A 117 5.37 8.56 12.31
CA ASP A 117 5.04 8.40 13.72
C ASP A 117 5.66 7.09 14.22
N ALA A 118 6.79 7.21 14.91
CA ALA A 118 7.50 6.07 15.49
C ALA A 118 6.81 5.45 16.71
N THR A 119 5.79 6.09 17.27
CA THR A 119 5.00 5.56 18.40
C THR A 119 3.99 4.53 17.90
N LYS A 120 3.37 4.79 16.75
CA LYS A 120 2.38 3.90 16.12
C LYS A 120 2.95 3.03 15.00
N GLY A 121 4.13 3.40 14.50
CA GLY A 121 4.75 2.78 13.34
C GLY A 121 4.10 3.22 12.03
N PHE A 122 3.50 4.41 11.98
CA PHE A 122 2.72 4.89 10.84
C PHE A 122 3.57 5.78 9.94
N ILE A 123 3.57 5.48 8.65
CA ILE A 123 3.83 6.47 7.61
C ILE A 123 2.53 7.24 7.42
N LEU A 124 2.58 8.57 7.54
CA LEU A 124 1.45 9.44 7.27
C LEU A 124 1.72 10.15 5.94
N CYS A 125 0.92 9.86 4.91
CA CYS A 125 1.02 10.51 3.60
C CYS A 125 -0.21 11.39 3.40
N GLY A 126 -0.03 12.70 3.21
CA GLY A 126 -1.15 13.59 2.98
C GLY A 126 -0.94 14.96 3.60
N ASN A 127 -2.03 15.73 3.62
CA ASN A 127 -2.08 17.01 4.30
C ASN A 127 -2.59 16.84 5.74
N ASP A 128 -2.21 17.74 6.63
CA ASP A 128 -2.59 17.70 8.05
C ASP A 128 -4.11 17.89 8.31
N LYS A 129 -4.92 18.12 7.26
CA LYS A 129 -6.38 18.29 7.36
C LYS A 129 -7.15 16.99 7.15
N SER A 130 -6.53 15.95 6.57
CA SER A 130 -7.17 14.65 6.39
C SER A 130 -7.20 13.87 7.71
N ALA A 131 -8.22 13.03 7.91
CA ALA A 131 -8.25 12.13 9.05
C ALA A 131 -7.09 11.12 8.99
N THR A 132 -6.55 10.70 10.14
CA THR A 132 -5.43 9.73 10.20
C THR A 132 -5.73 8.47 9.39
N VAL A 133 -6.97 7.98 9.46
CA VAL A 133 -7.45 6.78 8.75
C VAL A 133 -7.26 6.83 7.23
N ASP A 134 -7.25 8.02 6.64
CA ASP A 134 -7.07 8.19 5.19
C ASP A 134 -5.60 8.39 4.78
N GLN A 135 -4.72 8.67 5.76
CA GLN A 135 -3.30 8.97 5.49
C GLN A 135 -2.36 7.81 5.84
N TYR A 136 -2.73 7.07 6.88
CA TYR A 136 -1.81 6.18 7.57
C TYR A 136 -1.46 4.93 6.75
N LYS A 137 -0.27 4.42 7.03
CA LYS A 137 0.22 3.11 6.62
C LYS A 137 1.04 2.59 7.79
N GLN A 138 0.51 1.65 8.55
CA GLN A 138 1.30 1.04 9.60
C GLN A 138 2.31 0.09 8.95
N ILE A 139 3.60 0.30 9.21
CA ILE A 139 4.64 -0.64 8.78
C ILE A 139 4.57 -1.85 9.71
N LEU A 140 4.21 -3.01 9.15
CA LEU A 140 4.16 -4.28 9.86
C LEU A 140 5.55 -4.92 9.94
N LYS A 141 6.31 -4.83 8.85
CA LYS A 141 7.63 -5.45 8.72
C LYS A 141 8.44 -4.81 7.61
N LEU A 142 9.75 -4.71 7.82
CA LEU A 142 10.76 -4.48 6.78
C LEU A 142 11.68 -5.70 6.72
N VAL A 143 11.76 -6.34 5.57
CA VAL A 143 12.56 -7.56 5.35
C VAL A 143 13.60 -7.28 4.28
N GLU A 144 14.85 -7.60 4.57
CA GLU A 144 15.94 -7.62 3.60
C GLU A 144 16.46 -9.05 3.50
N SER A 145 16.28 -9.67 2.33
CA SER A 145 16.75 -11.04 2.05
C SER A 145 17.16 -11.12 0.59
N ASP A 146 18.30 -11.77 0.32
CA ASP A 146 18.75 -12.13 -1.03
C ASP A 146 18.74 -10.95 -2.03
N GLY A 147 19.23 -9.78 -1.58
CA GLY A 147 19.28 -8.56 -2.39
C GLY A 147 17.92 -7.91 -2.66
N ARG A 148 16.85 -8.39 -2.03
CA ARG A 148 15.50 -7.80 -2.11
C ARG A 148 15.12 -7.19 -0.79
N THR A 149 14.47 -6.03 -0.85
CA THR A 149 13.85 -5.40 0.31
C THR A 149 12.34 -5.37 0.12
N LEU A 150 11.61 -5.91 1.09
CA LEU A 150 10.16 -5.89 1.14
C LEU A 150 9.67 -5.05 2.34
N MET A 151 8.62 -4.27 2.10
CA MET A 151 7.90 -3.53 3.13
C MET A 151 6.46 -4.01 3.17
N TYR A 152 6.03 -4.49 4.33
CA TYR A 152 4.66 -4.91 4.58
C TYR A 152 3.95 -3.81 5.34
N THR A 153 2.79 -3.39 4.86
CA THR A 153 1.99 -2.34 5.49
C THR A 153 0.54 -2.78 5.65
N ILE A 154 -0.19 -2.17 6.58
CA ILE A 154 -1.65 -2.19 6.62
C ILE A 154 -2.17 -0.75 6.51
N GLN A 155 -3.16 -0.54 5.66
CA GLN A 155 -3.78 0.77 5.41
C GLN A 155 -5.20 0.61 4.85
N LYS A 156 -5.96 1.71 4.85
CA LYS A 156 -7.20 1.82 4.06
C LYS A 156 -6.85 1.87 2.57
N ILE A 157 -7.62 1.16 1.74
CA ILE A 157 -7.42 1.12 0.28
C ILE A 157 -8.66 1.53 -0.52
N ALA A 158 -9.85 1.47 0.07
CA ALA A 158 -11.07 1.89 -0.59
C ALA A 158 -12.15 2.25 0.43
N THR A 159 -13.21 2.88 -0.06
CA THR A 159 -14.48 3.03 0.65
C THR A 159 -15.57 2.47 -0.25
N ILE A 160 -16.31 1.47 0.22
CA ILE A 160 -17.34 0.80 -0.57
C ILE A 160 -18.73 1.01 0.07
N SER A 161 -19.76 1.06 -0.78
CA SER A 161 -21.15 1.13 -0.31
C SER A 161 -21.55 -0.18 0.37
N ASP A 162 -22.25 -0.09 1.49
CA ASP A 162 -22.82 -1.24 2.22
C ASP A 162 -24.31 -1.46 1.92
N GLY A 163 -24.84 -0.82 0.88
CA GLY A 163 -26.22 -1.02 0.38
C GLY A 163 -27.26 -0.03 0.92
N ASP A 164 -27.04 0.55 2.10
CA ASP A 164 -28.02 1.43 2.79
C ASP A 164 -27.65 2.93 2.78
N ASN A 165 -26.98 3.41 1.73
CA ASN A 165 -26.27 4.72 1.71
C ASN A 165 -25.18 4.87 2.78
N ASP A 166 -24.78 3.75 3.40
CA ASP A 166 -23.66 3.70 4.31
C ASP A 166 -22.40 3.26 3.57
N TYR A 167 -21.25 3.72 4.05
CA TYR A 167 -19.96 3.53 3.43
C TYR A 167 -19.01 2.91 4.43
N LYS A 168 -18.43 1.76 4.07
CA LYS A 168 -17.43 1.09 4.90
C LYS A 168 -16.04 1.18 4.30
N PRO A 169 -15.01 1.42 5.12
CA PRO A 169 -13.63 1.35 4.68
C PRO A 169 -13.23 -0.10 4.38
N VAL A 170 -12.46 -0.28 3.32
CA VAL A 170 -11.74 -1.52 3.02
C VAL A 170 -10.29 -1.31 3.43
N TYR A 171 -9.78 -2.20 4.28
CA TYR A 171 -8.38 -2.20 4.69
C TYR A 171 -7.67 -3.39 4.09
N ALA A 172 -6.40 -3.23 3.75
CA ALA A 172 -5.62 -4.32 3.19
C ALA A 172 -4.16 -4.25 3.63
N MET A 173 -3.56 -5.45 3.72
CA MET A 173 -2.12 -5.56 3.78
C MET A 173 -1.56 -5.38 2.38
N ILE A 174 -0.62 -4.47 2.22
CA ILE A 174 0.10 -4.28 0.95
C ILE A 174 1.57 -4.63 1.13
N VAL A 175 2.08 -5.41 0.19
CA VAL A 175 3.49 -5.76 0.09
C VAL A 175 4.14 -4.91 -0.98
N TYR A 176 5.16 -4.14 -0.58
CA TYR A 176 5.97 -3.34 -1.48
C TYR A 176 7.34 -3.96 -1.68
N LYS A 177 7.81 -3.99 -2.93
CA LYS A 177 9.19 -4.28 -3.30
C LYS A 177 9.95 -2.97 -3.51
N ARG A 178 11.12 -2.84 -2.88
CA ARG A 178 12.05 -1.74 -3.15
C ARG A 178 12.55 -1.87 -4.59
N LEU A 179 12.46 -0.78 -5.34
CA LEU A 179 12.92 -0.68 -6.72
C LEU A 179 14.42 -0.38 -6.77
N THR A 180 15.10 -0.90 -7.80
CA THR A 180 16.40 -0.38 -8.21
C THR A 180 16.26 0.99 -8.89
N ASP A 181 17.35 1.71 -9.06
CA ASP A 181 17.35 3.02 -9.74
C ASP A 181 16.79 2.91 -11.17
N ASP A 182 17.14 1.85 -11.91
CA ASP A 182 16.63 1.59 -13.25
C ASP A 182 15.13 1.25 -13.26
N GLU A 183 14.66 0.46 -12.28
CA GLU A 183 13.23 0.15 -12.15
C GLU A 183 12.43 1.42 -11.77
N LEU A 184 12.96 2.26 -10.87
CA LEU A 184 12.36 3.53 -10.49
C LEU A 184 12.28 4.49 -11.69
N LYS A 185 13.36 4.62 -12.47
CA LYS A 185 13.37 5.45 -13.68
C LYS A 185 12.31 5.00 -14.67
N LYS A 186 12.20 3.69 -14.94
CA LYS A 186 11.15 3.15 -15.82
C LYS A 186 9.74 3.42 -15.30
N MET A 187 9.55 3.34 -13.98
CA MET A 187 8.28 3.72 -13.36
C MET A 187 7.98 5.20 -13.58
N GLN A 188 8.94 6.09 -13.35
CA GLN A 188 8.79 7.53 -13.58
C GLN A 188 8.46 7.87 -15.03
N GLU A 189 9.04 7.15 -16.00
CA GLU A 189 8.71 7.31 -17.43
C GLU A 189 7.30 6.81 -17.79
N SER A 190 6.79 5.79 -17.07
CA SER A 190 5.49 5.17 -17.34
C SER A 190 4.32 5.96 -16.74
N TYR A 191 4.54 6.61 -15.60
CA TYR A 191 3.55 7.44 -14.91
C TYR A 191 3.83 8.91 -15.22
N ASN A 192 3.36 9.37 -16.37
CA ASN A 192 3.74 10.65 -16.96
C ASN A 192 2.68 11.74 -16.80
N TYR A 193 1.53 11.44 -16.18
CA TYR A 193 0.47 12.41 -15.97
C TYR A 193 0.59 13.14 -14.62
N ASP A 194 0.98 14.40 -14.64
CA ASP A 194 1.17 15.22 -13.42
C ASP A 194 -0.17 15.76 -12.88
N LEU A 195 -0.66 15.20 -11.78
CA LEU A 195 -1.88 15.67 -11.12
C LEU A 195 -1.69 16.93 -10.28
N ASN A 196 -0.45 17.31 -9.96
CA ASN A 196 -0.20 18.57 -9.25
C ASN A 196 -0.48 19.78 -10.15
N ALA A 197 -0.20 19.64 -11.45
CA ALA A 197 -0.44 20.67 -12.46
C ALA A 197 -1.89 20.70 -13.00
N ASP A 198 -2.70 19.68 -12.69
CA ASP A 198 -4.05 19.54 -13.22
C ASP A 198 -5.13 20.17 -12.31
N ASN A 199 -5.56 21.38 -12.66
CA ASN A 199 -6.63 22.10 -11.96
C ASN A 199 -8.05 21.59 -12.31
N SER A 200 -8.19 20.67 -13.28
CA SER A 200 -9.48 20.11 -13.68
C SER A 200 -9.92 18.91 -12.83
N VAL A 201 -9.00 18.33 -12.05
CA VAL A 201 -9.29 17.21 -11.15
C VAL A 201 -9.53 17.77 -9.75
N PRO A 202 -10.74 17.59 -9.17
CA PRO A 202 -11.03 18.02 -7.82
C PRO A 202 -10.01 17.49 -6.82
N ASP A 203 -9.61 18.32 -5.85
CA ASP A 203 -8.65 17.89 -4.83
C ASP A 203 -9.13 16.65 -4.06
N ASN A 204 -10.45 16.47 -3.89
CA ASN A 204 -11.03 15.29 -3.24
C ASN A 204 -10.90 13.98 -4.07
N SER A 205 -10.58 14.08 -5.36
CA SER A 205 -10.28 12.95 -6.23
C SER A 205 -8.77 12.66 -6.24
N LYS A 206 -7.99 13.47 -5.52
CA LYS A 206 -6.57 13.26 -5.23
C LYS A 206 -6.37 12.59 -3.86
N PHE A 207 -7.31 11.75 -3.41
CA PHE A 207 -7.16 10.93 -2.21
C PHE A 207 -7.05 9.47 -2.59
#